data_AF-N2A4N2-F1
#
_entry.id   AF-N2A4N2-F1
#
_cell.length_a   1.000
_cell.length_b   1.000
_cell.length_c   1.000
_cell.angle_alpha   90.00
_cell.angle_beta   90.00
_cell.angle_gamma   90.00
#
_symmetry.space_group_name_H-M   'P 1'
#
loop_
_entity.id
_entity.type
_entity.pdbx_description
1 polymer ?
#
loop_
_entity_poly.entity_id
_entity_poly.type
_entity_poly.pdbx_seq_one_letter_code
_entity_poly.pdbx_strand_id
1 'polypeptide(L)'
;MKKRQIIQDKIDLLTASIGSDMFLELVRFIAHIMRIKYEIKIFISRRFLDLYMEYRDIIFYMYEEDAEECGTILTNQSIVLLSEDELKNKLLIVDDVVLHGRTLDNVYKYLRSKGCLPEQIKVKVFLNNTDAYKIKSDMFQCLEANNECREKTWLLASDHILKSFYLGAQPYISYLPYWKLQMKENAGQNICSLTEKCKCGNLASAVQRQCGMESYILYEDQIHTWKPLSFCAQKTMVRVYKYNYMSEVVVVPYVVLNHIEEEGLKDYCRKLVDKQVFYNKISRLITGNLSKEIMHFLYGSLTYVISYVVGMMFLSQYKVDDAHLNRQIEKYNFGGMIHVDRSKIDDIIRIFEGESEFFLDSQEDAVCAENKEAGTLFAHVCSQNKDMKMNHLAAYYLKMSGQRDEKLAADNAGRMQGIEFVQLQKNMPQVSSNETWSPTIILADTGRGTIACTTVVINGKVYACSHLYAGEMNSSGNEDDLIYYVYPLMCLEQYAEENHLGSIRKKKEQLAKKISQKISQSGGSLTYSFSDFEVKQLINQSICSNREEYYLRRFPAYENDAMLRNCMQIEMEFEKELVT
;
A
#
# COMPACT_ATOMS: atom_id res chain seq x y z
N MET A 1 33.78 5.74 3.50
CA MET A 1 33.74 6.01 2.04
C MET A 1 32.60 5.28 1.33
N LYS A 2 32.51 3.94 1.33
CA LYS A 2 31.44 3.21 0.60
C LYS A 2 29.99 3.62 0.96
N LYS A 3 29.66 3.77 2.25
CA LYS A 3 28.30 4.19 2.68
C LYS A 3 27.93 5.61 2.23
N ARG A 4 28.89 6.55 2.22
CA ARG A 4 28.67 7.93 1.74
C ARG A 4 28.38 7.95 0.24
N GLN A 5 29.13 7.16 -0.55
CA GLN A 5 28.89 7.07 -1.99
C GLN A 5 27.48 6.53 -2.30
N ILE A 6 27.04 5.48 -1.61
CA ILE A 6 25.69 4.91 -1.81
C ILE A 6 24.59 5.95 -1.55
N ILE A 7 24.74 6.77 -0.48
CA ILE A 7 23.77 7.82 -0.18
C ILE A 7 23.83 8.93 -1.24
N GLN A 8 25.01 9.31 -1.71
CA GLN A 8 25.15 10.29 -2.80
C GLN A 8 24.51 9.81 -4.10
N ASP A 9 24.79 8.58 -4.53
CA ASP A 9 24.21 7.98 -5.73
C ASP A 9 22.67 7.94 -5.63
N LYS A 10 22.16 7.66 -4.42
CA LYS A 10 20.73 7.69 -4.11
C LYS A 10 20.15 9.10 -4.22
N ILE A 11 20.83 10.14 -3.71
CA ILE A 11 20.42 11.53 -3.84
C ILE A 11 20.35 11.94 -5.32
N ASP A 12 21.38 11.60 -6.10
CA ASP A 12 21.46 11.95 -7.51
C ASP A 12 20.32 11.26 -8.30
N LEU A 13 20.07 9.98 -8.02
CA LEU A 13 18.99 9.21 -8.61
C LEU A 13 17.60 9.78 -8.27
N LEU A 14 17.37 10.10 -7.01
CA LEU A 14 16.11 10.71 -6.56
C LEU A 14 15.91 12.07 -7.21
N THR A 15 16.91 12.95 -7.15
CA THR A 15 16.87 14.30 -7.74
C THR A 15 16.56 14.24 -9.24
N ALA A 16 17.19 13.32 -9.97
CA ALA A 16 16.94 13.14 -11.40
C ALA A 16 15.53 12.61 -11.71
N SER A 17 14.96 11.77 -10.84
CA SER A 17 13.68 11.09 -11.11
C SER A 17 12.44 11.85 -10.61
N ILE A 18 12.51 12.44 -9.41
CA ILE A 18 11.38 13.17 -8.82
C ILE A 18 11.48 14.69 -9.02
N GLY A 19 12.62 15.18 -9.51
CA GLY A 19 12.91 16.59 -9.71
C GLY A 19 13.47 17.26 -8.45
N SER A 20 14.38 18.21 -8.66
CA SER A 20 15.10 18.90 -7.57
C SER A 20 14.18 19.62 -6.60
N ASP A 21 13.12 20.27 -7.07
CA ASP A 21 12.21 21.03 -6.22
C ASP A 21 11.46 20.12 -5.24
N MET A 22 10.82 19.06 -5.75
CA MET A 22 10.11 18.08 -4.92
C MET A 22 11.05 17.36 -3.96
N PHE A 23 12.25 16.98 -4.42
CA PHE A 23 13.27 16.37 -3.56
C PHE A 23 13.65 17.28 -2.39
N LEU A 24 13.96 18.56 -2.66
CA LEU A 24 14.33 19.52 -1.62
C LEU A 24 13.17 19.84 -0.67
N GLU A 25 11.95 19.91 -1.16
CA GLU A 25 10.76 20.10 -0.32
C GLU A 25 10.57 18.95 0.67
N LEU A 26 10.68 17.69 0.20
CA LEU A 26 10.58 16.51 1.06
C LEU A 26 11.73 16.47 2.08
N VAL A 27 12.98 16.74 1.67
CA VAL A 27 14.13 16.84 2.59
C VAL A 27 13.87 17.88 3.67
N ARG A 28 13.42 19.09 3.30
CA ARG A 28 13.13 20.17 4.26
C ARG A 28 12.00 19.80 5.21
N PHE A 29 10.93 19.20 4.70
CA PHE A 29 9.79 18.78 5.51
C PHE A 29 10.21 17.72 6.54
N ILE A 30 10.87 16.63 6.10
CA ILE A 30 11.30 15.57 7.01
C ILE A 30 12.36 16.07 7.99
N ALA A 31 13.31 16.92 7.56
CA ALA A 31 14.30 17.52 8.47
C ALA A 31 13.64 18.40 9.53
N HIS A 32 12.60 19.15 9.17
CA HIS A 32 11.81 19.91 10.13
C HIS A 32 11.08 18.99 11.12
N ILE A 33 10.44 17.92 10.65
CA ILE A 33 9.79 16.92 11.50
C ILE A 33 10.80 16.24 12.44
N MET A 34 12.03 15.98 11.99
CA MET A 34 13.08 15.40 12.84
C MET A 34 13.48 16.34 14.00
N ARG A 35 13.67 17.63 13.72
CA ARG A 35 14.15 18.62 14.70
C ARG A 35 13.07 19.23 15.59
N ILE A 36 11.79 19.14 15.22
CA ILE A 36 10.72 19.74 16.02
C ILE A 36 10.65 19.07 17.41
N LYS A 37 10.64 19.90 18.46
CA LYS A 37 10.73 19.47 19.87
C LYS A 37 9.35 19.07 20.41
N TYR A 38 8.88 17.90 19.97
CA TYR A 38 7.75 17.18 20.55
C TYR A 38 8.28 15.91 21.18
N GLU A 39 7.82 15.58 22.39
CA GLU A 39 8.27 14.38 23.10
C GLU A 39 7.83 13.11 22.39
N ILE A 40 6.65 13.12 21.75
CA ILE A 40 6.10 12.00 20.99
C ILE A 40 5.65 12.45 19.61
N LYS A 41 6.06 11.70 18.58
CA LYS A 41 5.70 11.88 17.18
C LYS A 41 4.99 10.63 16.67
N ILE A 42 3.74 10.79 16.26
CA ILE A 42 2.84 9.74 15.80
C ILE A 42 2.74 9.84 14.28
N PHE A 43 3.40 8.93 13.59
CA PHE A 43 3.38 8.87 12.12
C PHE A 43 2.21 8.04 11.65
N ILE A 44 1.48 8.51 10.63
CA ILE A 44 0.53 7.63 9.94
C ILE A 44 1.32 6.51 9.27
N SER A 45 1.02 5.27 9.67
CA SER A 45 1.74 4.06 9.26
C SER A 45 1.65 3.82 7.76
N ARG A 46 2.58 3.00 7.25
CA ARG A 46 2.83 2.76 5.83
C ARG A 46 3.52 3.94 5.16
N ARG A 47 2.77 4.87 4.56
CA ARG A 47 3.35 5.81 3.61
C ARG A 47 4.24 6.87 4.23
N PHE A 48 3.78 7.56 5.28
CA PHE A 48 4.62 8.57 5.92
C PHE A 48 5.80 7.94 6.67
N LEU A 49 5.62 6.77 7.29
CA LEU A 49 6.74 6.05 7.91
C LEU A 49 7.79 5.64 6.87
N ASP A 50 7.38 5.05 5.74
CA ASP A 50 8.30 4.67 4.66
C ASP A 50 9.04 5.89 4.10
N LEU A 51 8.33 7.00 3.90
CA LEU A 51 8.91 8.29 3.50
C LEU A 51 9.93 8.80 4.52
N TYR A 52 9.60 8.74 5.80
CA TYR A 52 10.51 9.12 6.85
C TYR A 52 11.78 8.26 6.84
N MET A 53 11.66 6.93 6.80
CA MET A 53 12.81 6.01 6.78
C MET A 53 13.69 6.22 5.54
N GLU A 54 13.06 6.48 4.39
CA GLU A 54 13.71 6.72 3.11
C GLU A 54 14.59 7.98 3.14
N TYR A 55 14.09 9.08 3.71
CA TYR A 55 14.78 10.38 3.74
C TYR A 55 15.63 10.61 4.97
N ARG A 56 15.43 9.83 6.05
CA ARG A 56 16.18 9.98 7.31
C ARG A 56 17.69 9.91 7.09
N ASP A 57 18.16 8.88 6.40
CA ASP A 57 19.60 8.69 6.17
C ASP A 57 20.18 9.75 5.21
N ILE A 58 19.36 10.25 4.28
CA ILE A 58 19.71 11.37 3.40
C ILE A 58 19.91 12.64 4.23
N ILE A 59 19.03 12.93 5.19
CA ILE A 59 19.13 14.10 6.06
C ILE A 59 20.36 14.03 6.95
N PHE A 60 20.65 12.87 7.55
CA PHE A 60 21.89 12.68 8.31
C PHE A 60 23.14 12.87 7.44
N TYR A 61 23.08 12.51 6.17
CA TYR A 61 24.17 12.76 5.23
C TYR A 61 24.30 14.23 4.83
N MET A 62 23.19 14.92 4.55
CA MET A 62 23.18 16.30 4.05
C MET A 62 23.48 17.34 5.13
N TYR A 63 23.03 17.10 6.36
CA TYR A 63 23.16 18.06 7.46
C TYR A 63 24.24 17.68 8.48
N GLU A 64 24.85 16.50 8.35
CA GLU A 64 25.93 16.00 9.22
C GLU A 64 25.70 16.30 10.71
N GLU A 65 26.49 17.20 11.31
CA GLU A 65 26.41 17.55 12.74
C GLU A 65 25.12 18.31 13.12
N ASP A 66 24.42 18.93 12.16
CA ASP A 66 23.14 19.64 12.36
C ASP A 66 21.92 18.71 12.24
N ALA A 67 22.13 17.41 12.00
CA ALA A 67 21.06 16.43 11.95
C ALA A 67 20.73 15.92 13.37
N GLU A 68 19.53 16.28 13.86
CA GLU A 68 19.02 15.83 15.15
C GLU A 68 17.64 15.19 15.00
N GLU A 69 17.43 14.04 15.64
CA GLU A 69 16.13 13.37 15.76
C GLU A 69 15.62 13.54 17.19
N CYS A 70 14.73 14.50 17.40
CA CYS A 70 14.14 14.76 18.71
C CYS A 70 12.89 13.89 18.93
N GLY A 71 12.66 13.47 20.18
CA GLY A 71 11.42 12.81 20.58
C GLY A 71 11.33 11.32 20.22
N THR A 72 10.31 10.67 20.77
CA THR A 72 9.99 9.26 20.50
C THR A 72 9.08 9.19 19.28
N ILE A 73 9.48 8.38 18.29
CA ILE A 73 8.69 8.15 17.08
C ILE A 73 7.95 6.82 17.22
N LEU A 74 6.66 6.84 16.95
CA LEU A 74 5.78 5.69 16.90
C LEU A 74 4.74 5.89 15.79
N THR A 75 4.05 4.84 15.36
CA THR A 75 2.97 4.98 14.38
C THR A 75 1.58 4.95 15.01
N ASN A 76 0.57 5.32 14.22
CA ASN A 76 -0.83 5.19 14.60
C ASN A 76 -1.24 3.77 15.05
N GLN A 77 -0.46 2.73 14.74
CA GLN A 77 -0.72 1.36 15.21
C GLN A 77 -0.34 1.19 16.69
N SER A 78 0.81 1.75 17.08
CA SER A 78 1.35 1.68 18.44
C SER A 78 0.77 2.71 19.42
N ILE A 79 -0.20 3.53 19.03
CA ILE A 79 -0.79 4.56 19.93
C ILE A 79 -1.42 3.96 21.18
N VAL A 80 -1.85 2.69 21.11
CA VAL A 80 -2.39 1.95 22.26
C VAL A 80 -1.34 1.66 23.33
N LEU A 81 -0.07 1.78 23.00
CA LEU A 81 1.04 1.59 23.93
C LEU A 81 1.35 2.86 24.73
N LEU A 82 0.77 4.02 24.42
CA LEU A 82 1.05 5.23 25.19
C LEU A 82 0.56 5.09 26.64
N SER A 83 1.45 5.31 27.60
CA SER A 83 1.12 5.36 29.02
C SER A 83 0.41 6.66 29.39
N GLU A 84 -0.26 6.67 30.54
CA GLU A 84 -0.95 7.87 31.04
C GLU A 84 -0.03 9.09 31.21
N ASP A 85 1.24 8.88 31.56
CA ASP A 85 2.21 9.96 31.66
C ASP A 85 2.68 10.45 30.29
N GLU A 86 2.87 9.54 29.33
CA GLU A 86 3.19 9.90 27.94
C GLU A 86 2.07 10.72 27.28
N LEU A 87 0.81 10.43 27.61
CA LEU A 87 -0.36 11.17 27.11
C LEU A 87 -0.44 12.62 27.65
N LYS A 88 0.33 12.98 28.69
CA LYS A 88 0.44 14.36 29.20
C LYS A 88 1.47 15.21 28.43
N ASN A 89 2.28 14.60 27.57
CA ASN A 89 3.29 15.31 26.79
C ASN A 89 2.71 16.04 25.57
N LYS A 90 3.53 16.83 24.88
CA LYS A 90 3.14 17.37 23.57
C LYS A 90 3.31 16.28 22.52
N LEU A 91 2.24 16.06 21.76
CA LEU A 91 2.13 15.05 20.72
C LEU A 91 2.06 15.72 19.35
N LEU A 92 2.80 15.16 18.40
CA LEU A 92 2.74 15.58 17.00
C LEU A 92 2.25 14.41 16.14
N ILE A 93 1.09 14.55 15.51
CA ILE A 93 0.63 13.61 14.48
C ILE A 93 1.16 14.09 13.13
N VAL A 94 1.75 13.19 12.34
CA VAL A 94 2.36 13.53 11.04
C VAL A 94 1.86 12.62 9.93
N ASP A 95 1.53 13.22 8.79
CA ASP A 95 1.12 12.54 7.58
C ASP A 95 1.71 13.25 6.34
N ASP A 96 1.62 12.62 5.17
CA ASP A 96 2.10 13.22 3.93
C ASP A 96 1.01 14.05 3.22
N VAL A 97 -0.19 13.52 3.03
CA VAL A 97 -1.27 14.22 2.32
C VAL A 97 -2.61 14.13 3.05
N VAL A 98 -3.27 15.26 3.23
CA VAL A 98 -4.65 15.30 3.74
C VAL A 98 -5.64 15.49 2.61
N LEU A 99 -6.37 14.41 2.31
CA LEU A 99 -7.58 14.46 1.47
C LEU A 99 -8.81 14.77 2.33
N HIS A 100 -9.35 13.81 3.07
CA HIS A 100 -10.52 14.05 3.94
C HIS A 100 -10.18 14.31 5.41
N GLY A 101 -9.01 13.85 5.87
CA GLY A 101 -8.59 13.94 7.28
C GLY A 101 -9.12 12.85 8.22
N ARG A 102 -9.80 11.81 7.71
CA ARG A 102 -10.42 10.74 8.53
C ARG A 102 -9.42 9.93 9.35
N THR A 103 -8.28 9.52 8.78
CA THR A 103 -7.27 8.75 9.51
C THR A 103 -6.66 9.59 10.64
N LEU A 104 -6.31 10.85 10.35
CA LEU A 104 -5.82 11.82 11.32
C LEU A 104 -6.84 12.08 12.43
N ASP A 105 -8.11 12.26 12.08
CA ASP A 105 -9.21 12.48 13.02
C ASP A 105 -9.45 11.26 13.92
N ASN A 106 -9.34 10.04 13.40
CA ASN A 106 -9.44 8.83 14.23
C ASN A 106 -8.32 8.77 15.28
N VAL A 107 -7.07 9.10 14.88
CA VAL A 107 -5.94 9.16 15.82
C VAL A 107 -6.15 10.27 16.84
N TYR A 108 -6.54 11.46 16.39
CA TYR A 108 -6.83 12.61 17.25
C TYR A 108 -7.93 12.26 18.27
N LYS A 109 -9.08 11.74 17.83
CA LYS A 109 -10.19 11.32 18.71
C LYS A 109 -9.78 10.22 19.69
N TYR A 110 -8.95 9.26 19.25
CA TYR A 110 -8.41 8.25 20.14
C TYR A 110 -7.60 8.89 21.27
N LEU A 111 -6.64 9.77 20.95
CA LEU A 111 -5.84 10.48 21.96
C LEU A 111 -6.70 11.32 22.91
N ARG A 112 -7.68 12.05 22.36
CA ARG A 112 -8.65 12.83 23.15
C ARG A 112 -9.44 11.95 24.12
N SER A 113 -9.88 10.77 23.68
CA SER A 113 -10.59 9.79 24.52
C SER A 113 -9.74 9.21 25.65
N LYS A 114 -8.41 9.26 25.50
CA LYS A 114 -7.43 8.85 26.51
C LYS A 114 -6.97 9.98 27.42
N GLY A 115 -7.54 11.18 27.27
CA GLY A 115 -7.31 12.32 28.17
C GLY A 115 -6.33 13.38 27.67
N CYS A 116 -5.78 13.26 26.45
CA CYS A 116 -4.97 14.34 25.86
C CYS A 116 -5.83 15.59 25.62
N LEU A 117 -5.36 16.75 26.07
CA LEU A 117 -5.97 18.07 25.83
C LEU A 117 -5.71 18.56 24.38
N PRO A 118 -6.57 19.40 23.78
CA PRO A 118 -6.38 19.83 22.39
C PRO A 118 -5.05 20.55 22.17
N GLU A 119 -4.63 21.39 23.13
CA GLU A 119 -3.37 22.13 23.10
C GLU A 119 -2.11 21.25 23.19
N GLN A 120 -2.26 19.99 23.60
CA GLN A 120 -1.17 19.01 23.62
C GLN A 120 -0.98 18.35 22.25
N ILE A 121 -1.95 18.43 21.34
CA ILE A 121 -1.91 17.73 20.05
C ILE A 121 -1.73 18.74 18.92
N LYS A 122 -0.67 18.55 18.13
CA LYS A 122 -0.52 19.19 16.82
C LYS A 122 -0.59 18.17 15.70
N VAL A 123 -1.11 18.60 14.56
CA VAL A 123 -1.12 17.79 13.34
C VAL A 123 -0.30 18.52 12.29
N LYS A 124 0.66 17.83 11.67
CA LYS A 124 1.50 18.41 10.63
C LYS A 124 1.50 17.55 9.39
N VAL A 125 1.22 18.17 8.24
CA VAL A 125 1.12 17.46 6.96
C VAL A 125 1.96 18.12 5.89
N PHE A 126 2.46 17.33 4.94
CA PHE A 126 3.22 17.88 3.82
C PHE A 126 2.29 18.65 2.87
N LEU A 127 1.18 18.03 2.44
CA LEU A 127 0.19 18.65 1.56
C LEU A 127 -1.22 18.62 2.18
N ASN A 128 -1.93 19.74 2.07
CA ASN A 128 -3.37 19.80 2.32
C ASN A 128 -4.10 20.03 0.99
N ASN A 129 -4.96 19.08 0.60
CA ASN A 129 -5.76 19.24 -0.60
C ASN A 129 -6.96 20.17 -0.29
N THR A 130 -7.12 21.24 -1.06
CA THR A 130 -8.20 22.25 -0.90
C THR A 130 -9.50 21.95 -1.66
N ASP A 131 -9.48 21.07 -2.67
CA ASP A 131 -10.67 20.68 -3.45
C ASP A 131 -11.35 19.39 -2.96
N ALA A 132 -10.66 18.60 -2.14
CA ALA A 132 -11.21 17.44 -1.48
C ALA A 132 -12.15 17.85 -0.32
N TYR A 133 -13.26 17.12 -0.17
CA TYR A 133 -14.15 17.31 0.96
C TYR A 133 -13.45 16.99 2.28
N LYS A 134 -13.53 17.91 3.26
CA LYS A 134 -13.01 17.72 4.62
C LYS A 134 -14.13 17.33 5.58
N ILE A 135 -13.89 16.31 6.39
CA ILE A 135 -14.83 15.96 7.46
C ILE A 135 -14.95 17.10 8.48
N LYS A 136 -16.10 17.20 9.12
CA LYS A 136 -16.29 18.13 10.24
C LYS A 136 -15.57 17.61 11.48
N SER A 137 -14.40 18.17 11.78
CA SER A 137 -13.59 17.81 12.95
C SER A 137 -12.86 19.03 13.52
N ASP A 138 -12.72 19.06 14.84
CA ASP A 138 -11.90 20.03 15.58
C ASP A 138 -10.39 19.80 15.38
N MET A 139 -9.98 18.62 14.90
CA MET A 139 -8.60 18.30 14.52
C MET A 139 -8.02 19.33 13.53
N PHE A 140 -8.84 19.88 12.63
CA PHE A 140 -8.38 20.89 11.68
C PHE A 140 -7.95 22.22 12.33
N GLN A 141 -8.36 22.49 13.58
CA GLN A 141 -7.92 23.67 14.33
C GLN A 141 -6.45 23.58 14.77
N CYS A 142 -5.89 22.37 14.85
CA CYS A 142 -4.49 22.13 15.19
C CYS A 142 -3.65 21.60 14.02
N LEU A 143 -4.20 21.62 12.80
CA LEU A 143 -3.53 21.19 11.57
C LEU A 143 -2.66 22.32 10.98
N GLU A 144 -1.42 21.98 10.68
CA GLU A 144 -0.46 22.82 9.97
C GLU A 144 0.01 22.09 8.71
N ALA A 145 -0.30 22.66 7.53
CA ALA A 145 0.16 22.15 6.25
C ALA A 145 1.43 22.86 5.80
N ASN A 146 2.37 22.13 5.20
CA ASN A 146 3.53 22.76 4.57
C ASN A 146 3.11 23.51 3.30
N ASN A 147 2.25 22.90 2.48
CA ASN A 147 1.66 23.54 1.31
C ASN A 147 0.16 23.20 1.16
N GLU A 148 -0.60 24.15 0.64
CA GLU A 148 -1.96 23.93 0.13
C GLU A 148 -1.90 23.52 -1.34
N CYS A 149 -2.76 22.60 -1.76
CA CYS A 149 -2.72 22.03 -3.10
C CYS A 149 -4.11 21.67 -3.65
N ARG A 150 -4.15 21.31 -4.94
CA ARG A 150 -5.33 20.79 -5.65
C ARG A 150 -5.07 19.38 -6.16
N GLU A 151 -6.09 18.76 -6.76
CA GLU A 151 -6.08 17.36 -7.19
C GLU A 151 -4.81 16.96 -7.96
N LYS A 152 -4.50 17.71 -9.02
CA LYS A 152 -3.32 17.47 -9.87
C LYS A 152 -2.01 17.43 -9.07
N THR A 153 -1.82 18.38 -8.14
CA THR A 153 -0.56 18.56 -7.42
C THR A 153 -0.33 17.44 -6.41
N TRP A 154 -1.35 17.02 -5.65
CA TRP A 154 -1.14 15.93 -4.69
C TRP A 154 -0.97 14.59 -5.38
N LEU A 155 -1.63 14.35 -6.54
CA LEU A 155 -1.42 13.15 -7.34
C LEU A 155 0.03 13.06 -7.84
N LEU A 156 0.60 14.18 -8.29
CA LEU A 156 2.00 14.27 -8.71
C LEU A 156 2.95 14.02 -7.54
N ALA A 157 2.73 14.67 -6.39
CA ALA A 157 3.54 14.44 -5.20
C ALA A 157 3.46 12.98 -4.73
N SER A 158 2.27 12.38 -4.83
CA SER A 158 2.03 10.97 -4.49
C SER A 158 2.81 10.01 -5.38
N ASP A 159 2.84 10.25 -6.68
CA ASP A 159 3.67 9.50 -7.61
C ASP A 159 5.16 9.65 -7.29
N HIS A 160 5.61 10.87 -6.97
CA HIS A 160 7.00 11.13 -6.59
C HIS A 160 7.41 10.42 -5.29
N ILE A 161 6.54 10.43 -4.27
CA ILE A 161 6.77 9.71 -3.02
C ILE A 161 6.91 8.21 -3.30
N LEU A 162 6.02 7.60 -4.08
CA LEU A 162 6.15 6.17 -4.42
C LEU A 162 7.39 5.85 -5.26
N LYS A 163 7.73 6.71 -6.24
CA LYS A 163 8.98 6.58 -7.00
C LYS A 163 10.19 6.62 -6.09
N SER A 164 10.19 7.45 -5.05
CA SER A 164 11.29 7.48 -4.08
C SER A 164 11.50 6.11 -3.41
N PHE A 165 10.41 5.39 -3.10
CA PHE A 165 10.49 4.05 -2.52
C PHE A 165 11.04 3.03 -3.51
N TYR A 166 10.59 3.09 -4.77
CA TYR A 166 11.06 2.20 -5.83
C TYR A 166 12.53 2.40 -6.16
N LEU A 167 13.04 3.63 -6.07
CA LEU A 167 14.44 3.96 -6.33
C LEU A 167 15.32 3.70 -5.12
N GLY A 168 14.81 3.95 -3.91
CA GLY A 168 15.55 3.88 -2.66
C GLY A 168 15.63 2.51 -1.99
N ALA A 169 15.10 1.48 -2.66
CA ALA A 169 14.95 0.12 -2.13
C ALA A 169 14.14 0.06 -0.84
N GLN A 170 13.11 0.91 -0.71
CA GLN A 170 12.17 0.87 0.40
C GLN A 170 10.89 0.14 -0.05
N PRO A 171 10.54 -1.01 0.56
CA PRO A 171 9.28 -1.67 0.24
C PRO A 171 8.09 -0.84 0.76
N TYR A 172 7.03 -0.70 -0.03
CA TYR A 172 5.83 0.06 0.35
C TYR A 172 4.88 -0.79 1.23
N ILE A 173 5.28 -0.99 2.49
CA ILE A 173 4.64 -1.92 3.44
C ILE A 173 4.39 -1.24 4.77
N SER A 174 3.33 -1.66 5.47
CA SER A 174 2.93 -0.98 6.71
C SER A 174 3.67 -1.50 7.94
N TYR A 175 3.53 -2.79 8.23
CA TYR A 175 3.92 -3.39 9.50
C TYR A 175 4.51 -4.79 9.36
N LEU A 176 4.92 -5.20 8.16
CA LEU A 176 5.50 -6.53 7.91
C LEU A 176 7.03 -6.50 8.07
N PRO A 177 7.66 -7.58 8.57
CA PRO A 177 9.11 -7.68 8.61
C PRO A 177 9.67 -7.77 7.19
N TYR A 178 10.89 -7.28 7.00
CA TYR A 178 11.59 -7.44 5.73
C TYR A 178 13.10 -7.46 5.89
N TRP A 179 13.75 -8.18 4.98
CA TRP A 179 15.21 -8.32 4.93
C TRP A 179 15.77 -7.59 3.72
N LYS A 180 16.88 -6.88 3.92
CA LYS A 180 17.65 -6.21 2.86
C LYS A 180 18.96 -6.94 2.65
N LEU A 181 19.19 -7.41 1.43
CA LEU A 181 20.36 -8.19 1.02
C LEU A 181 21.06 -7.51 -0.14
N GLN A 182 22.38 -7.59 -0.20
CA GLN A 182 23.13 -7.11 -1.36
C GLN A 182 23.06 -8.14 -2.49
N MET A 183 22.71 -7.71 -3.70
CA MET A 183 22.64 -8.59 -4.88
C MET A 183 23.97 -9.28 -5.22
N LYS A 184 25.09 -8.68 -4.82
CA LYS A 184 26.44 -9.20 -5.07
C LYS A 184 26.88 -10.27 -4.08
N GLU A 185 26.19 -10.39 -2.95
CA GLU A 185 26.49 -11.40 -1.94
C GLU A 185 25.83 -12.73 -2.30
N ASN A 186 26.42 -13.85 -1.87
CA ASN A 186 25.95 -15.20 -2.21
C ASN A 186 24.45 -15.39 -1.92
N ALA A 187 23.96 -14.89 -0.79
CA ALA A 187 22.54 -14.98 -0.44
C ALA A 187 21.64 -14.23 -1.44
N GLY A 188 21.99 -12.99 -1.77
CA GLY A 188 21.27 -12.19 -2.77
C GLY A 188 21.29 -12.84 -4.16
N GLN A 189 22.44 -13.33 -4.61
CA GLN A 189 22.58 -14.05 -5.88
C GLN A 189 21.73 -15.31 -5.94
N ASN A 190 21.70 -16.09 -4.86
CA ASN A 190 20.93 -17.32 -4.78
C ASN A 190 19.42 -17.06 -4.84
N ILE A 191 18.93 -16.01 -4.16
CA ILE A 191 17.52 -15.62 -4.22
C ILE A 191 17.17 -15.08 -5.61
N CYS A 192 18.03 -14.28 -6.23
CA CYS A 192 17.83 -13.83 -7.62
C CYS A 192 17.73 -15.00 -8.60
N SER A 193 18.61 -15.99 -8.44
CA SER A 193 18.62 -17.20 -9.26
C SER A 193 17.39 -18.07 -9.02
N LEU A 194 16.83 -18.07 -7.81
CA LEU A 194 15.61 -18.82 -7.50
C LEU A 194 14.44 -18.28 -8.32
N THR A 195 14.24 -16.96 -8.39
CA THR A 195 13.09 -16.39 -9.11
C THR A 195 13.11 -16.74 -10.60
N GLU A 196 14.31 -16.87 -11.18
CA GLU A 196 14.52 -17.34 -12.56
C GLU A 196 14.24 -18.85 -12.71
N LYS A 197 14.76 -19.68 -11.79
CA LYS A 197 14.55 -21.15 -11.80
C LYS A 197 13.09 -21.54 -11.64
N CYS A 198 12.36 -20.85 -10.75
CA CYS A 198 10.93 -21.05 -10.55
C CYS A 198 10.07 -20.51 -11.71
N LYS A 199 10.69 -19.86 -12.72
CA LYS A 199 10.01 -19.21 -13.84
C LYS A 199 8.92 -18.24 -13.37
N CYS A 200 9.15 -17.56 -12.25
CA CYS A 200 8.22 -16.57 -11.73
C CYS A 200 8.16 -15.39 -12.71
N GLY A 201 6.97 -15.04 -13.19
CA GLY A 201 6.79 -13.84 -13.99
C GLY A 201 7.17 -12.59 -13.18
N ASN A 202 7.79 -11.60 -13.83
CA ASN A 202 8.02 -10.30 -13.19
C ASN A 202 6.68 -9.55 -13.08
N LEU A 203 6.26 -9.30 -11.85
CA LEU A 203 4.99 -8.69 -11.47
C LEU A 203 5.09 -7.17 -11.24
N ALA A 204 6.27 -6.58 -11.45
CA ALA A 204 6.45 -5.14 -11.31
C ALA A 204 5.60 -4.37 -12.34
N SER A 205 5.01 -3.25 -11.93
CA SER A 205 4.31 -2.33 -12.82
C SER A 205 5.28 -1.68 -13.81
N ALA A 206 4.77 -1.05 -14.87
CA ALA A 206 5.60 -0.32 -15.83
C ALA A 206 6.46 0.75 -15.13
N VAL A 207 5.87 1.50 -14.20
CA VAL A 207 6.57 2.53 -13.41
C VAL A 207 7.65 1.91 -12.50
N GLN A 208 7.37 0.79 -11.84
CA GLN A 208 8.38 0.09 -11.04
C GLN A 208 9.57 -0.37 -11.90
N ARG A 209 9.31 -0.95 -13.07
CA ARG A 209 10.37 -1.37 -14.00
C ARG A 209 11.20 -0.19 -14.50
N GLN A 210 10.58 0.95 -14.79
CA GLN A 210 11.28 2.18 -15.15
C GLN A 210 12.23 2.64 -14.03
N CYS A 211 11.81 2.48 -12.77
CA CYS A 211 12.63 2.71 -11.58
C CYS A 211 13.65 1.58 -11.29
N GLY A 212 13.87 0.65 -12.22
CA GLY A 212 14.82 -0.45 -12.04
C GLY A 212 14.39 -1.50 -11.01
N MET A 213 13.08 -1.57 -10.70
CA MET A 213 12.52 -2.52 -9.76
C MET A 213 11.88 -3.71 -10.48
N GLU A 214 12.21 -4.92 -10.06
CA GLU A 214 11.55 -6.16 -10.45
C GLU A 214 10.87 -6.78 -9.23
N SER A 215 9.75 -7.47 -9.43
CA SER A 215 8.98 -8.03 -8.33
C SER A 215 8.50 -9.44 -8.65
N TYR A 216 8.59 -10.33 -7.66
CA TYR A 216 8.23 -11.74 -7.78
C TYR A 216 7.44 -12.20 -6.56
N ILE A 217 6.59 -13.21 -6.76
CA ILE A 217 5.93 -13.96 -5.70
C ILE A 217 6.44 -15.39 -5.73
N LEU A 218 6.76 -15.91 -4.55
CA LEU A 218 7.04 -17.31 -4.29
C LEU A 218 6.04 -17.83 -3.27
N TYR A 219 5.37 -18.92 -3.59
CA TYR A 219 4.40 -19.59 -2.73
C TYR A 219 5.03 -20.77 -1.98
N GLU A 220 4.39 -21.18 -0.89
CA GLU A 220 4.81 -22.33 -0.06
C GLU A 220 5.01 -23.63 -0.85
N ASP A 221 4.21 -23.90 -1.88
CA ASP A 221 4.31 -25.10 -2.73
C ASP A 221 5.51 -25.07 -3.69
N GLN A 222 6.09 -23.89 -3.93
CA GLN A 222 7.25 -23.72 -4.79
C GLN A 222 8.57 -23.87 -4.02
N ILE A 223 8.54 -24.06 -2.71
CA ILE A 223 9.72 -24.10 -1.84
C ILE A 223 9.71 -25.40 -1.03
N HIS A 224 10.58 -26.34 -1.40
CA HIS A 224 10.59 -27.74 -0.91
C HIS A 224 10.69 -27.91 0.62
N THR A 225 11.13 -26.90 1.37
CA THR A 225 11.30 -26.95 2.82
C THR A 225 10.14 -26.32 3.59
N TRP A 226 9.16 -25.73 2.91
CA TRP A 226 8.10 -24.95 3.52
C TRP A 226 6.88 -25.84 3.84
N LYS A 227 6.47 -25.86 5.10
CA LYS A 227 5.20 -26.48 5.53
C LYS A 227 4.08 -25.44 5.58
N PRO A 228 2.88 -25.74 5.05
CA PRO A 228 1.71 -24.89 5.24
C PRO A 228 1.41 -24.67 6.72
N LEU A 229 1.02 -23.44 7.06
CA LEU A 229 0.65 -23.04 8.42
C LEU A 229 -0.87 -22.99 8.52
N SER A 230 -1.48 -23.90 9.26
CA SER A 230 -2.94 -24.11 9.33
C SER A 230 -3.74 -22.90 9.84
N PHE A 231 -3.09 -22.00 10.56
CA PHE A 231 -3.68 -20.79 11.13
C PHE A 231 -3.65 -19.59 10.17
N CYS A 232 -3.02 -19.73 9.01
CA CYS A 232 -3.13 -18.77 7.92
C CYS A 232 -4.42 -19.05 7.14
N ALA A 233 -5.16 -17.99 6.79
CA ALA A 233 -6.40 -18.12 6.02
C ALA A 233 -6.16 -18.63 4.60
N GLN A 234 -4.94 -18.48 4.10
CA GLN A 234 -4.55 -18.73 2.72
C GLN A 234 -3.09 -19.20 2.67
N LYS A 235 -2.65 -19.65 1.48
CA LYS A 235 -1.25 -19.99 1.25
C LYS A 235 -0.36 -18.82 1.62
N THR A 236 0.71 -19.16 2.34
CA THR A 236 1.73 -18.18 2.72
C THR A 236 2.62 -17.86 1.51
N MET A 237 3.16 -16.63 1.45
CA MET A 237 4.00 -16.22 0.33
C MET A 237 5.14 -15.29 0.71
N VAL A 238 6.16 -15.27 -0.13
CA VAL A 238 7.30 -14.36 -0.04
C VAL A 238 7.33 -13.50 -1.29
N ARG A 239 7.32 -12.18 -1.09
CA ARG A 239 7.62 -11.19 -2.11
C ARG A 239 9.13 -10.98 -2.18
N VAL A 240 9.67 -11.05 -3.39
CA VAL A 240 11.06 -10.73 -3.67
C VAL A 240 11.09 -9.52 -4.58
N TYR A 241 11.74 -8.45 -4.14
CA TYR A 241 11.98 -7.25 -4.93
C TYR A 241 13.45 -7.16 -5.28
N LYS A 242 13.77 -6.96 -6.56
CA LYS A 242 15.12 -6.68 -7.04
C LYS A 242 15.19 -5.20 -7.37
N TYR A 243 16.02 -4.45 -6.66
CA TYR A 243 16.27 -3.03 -6.88
C TYR A 243 17.59 -2.86 -7.62
N ASN A 244 17.54 -2.83 -8.94
CA ASN A 244 18.73 -2.90 -9.79
C ASN A 244 19.66 -1.70 -9.60
N TYR A 245 19.11 -0.49 -9.44
CA TYR A 245 19.93 0.72 -9.21
C TYR A 245 20.65 0.71 -7.85
N MET A 246 20.01 0.21 -6.80
CA MET A 246 20.63 0.10 -5.48
C MET A 246 21.45 -1.19 -5.30
N SER A 247 21.39 -2.12 -6.27
CA SER A 247 21.95 -3.47 -6.14
C SER A 247 21.47 -4.23 -4.90
N GLU A 248 20.19 -4.07 -4.53
CA GLU A 248 19.59 -4.68 -3.33
C GLU A 248 18.46 -5.66 -3.68
N VAL A 249 18.37 -6.75 -2.92
CA VAL A 249 17.23 -7.66 -2.88
C VAL A 249 16.48 -7.43 -1.58
N VAL A 250 15.19 -7.12 -1.66
CA VAL A 250 14.30 -7.04 -0.49
C VAL A 250 13.37 -8.23 -0.47
N VAL A 251 13.32 -8.90 0.67
CA VAL A 251 12.47 -10.06 0.91
C VAL A 251 11.42 -9.70 1.94
N VAL A 252 10.14 -9.82 1.56
CA VAL A 252 9.00 -9.52 2.43
C VAL A 252 8.07 -10.73 2.48
N PRO A 253 7.97 -11.45 3.60
CA PRO A 253 6.96 -12.47 3.81
C PRO A 253 5.59 -11.84 4.06
N TYR A 254 4.58 -12.31 3.33
CA TYR A 254 3.18 -11.90 3.50
C TYR A 254 2.36 -13.07 4.01
N VAL A 255 1.63 -12.82 5.08
CA VAL A 255 0.67 -13.75 5.67
C VAL A 255 -0.64 -13.04 5.93
N VAL A 256 -1.76 -13.74 5.74
CA VAL A 256 -3.07 -13.30 6.21
C VAL A 256 -3.56 -14.35 7.18
N LEU A 257 -3.80 -13.92 8.42
CA LEU A 257 -4.32 -14.79 9.46
C LEU A 257 -5.81 -15.06 9.22
N ASN A 258 -6.30 -16.15 9.77
CA ASN A 258 -7.74 -16.38 9.88
C ASN A 258 -8.42 -15.28 10.72
N HIS A 259 -9.74 -15.18 10.63
CA HIS A 259 -10.53 -14.37 11.55
C HIS A 259 -10.31 -14.90 12.96
N ILE A 260 -9.86 -14.05 13.88
CA ILE A 260 -9.55 -14.45 15.26
C ILE A 260 -10.53 -13.78 16.21
N GLU A 261 -11.26 -14.57 16.99
CA GLU A 261 -12.10 -14.06 18.08
C GLU A 261 -11.26 -13.30 19.12
N GLU A 262 -11.87 -12.31 19.78
CA GLU A 262 -11.23 -11.52 20.84
C GLU A 262 -10.53 -12.38 21.91
N GLU A 263 -11.18 -13.44 22.39
CA GLU A 263 -10.57 -14.34 23.39
C GLU A 263 -9.39 -15.14 22.82
N GLY A 264 -9.46 -15.55 21.55
CA GLY A 264 -8.34 -16.19 20.88
C GLY A 264 -7.14 -15.27 20.74
N LEU A 265 -7.35 -13.99 20.39
CA LEU A 265 -6.27 -13.00 20.36
C LEU A 265 -5.60 -12.86 21.73
N LYS A 266 -6.38 -12.77 22.81
CA LYS A 266 -5.82 -12.69 24.16
C LYS A 266 -5.02 -13.95 24.49
N ASP A 267 -5.53 -15.13 24.18
CA ASP A 267 -4.86 -16.40 24.45
C ASP A 267 -3.51 -16.51 23.71
N TYR A 268 -3.49 -16.25 22.40
CA TYR A 268 -2.24 -16.24 21.63
C TYR A 268 -1.24 -15.21 22.16
N CYS A 269 -1.69 -14.01 22.51
CA CYS A 269 -0.82 -13.00 23.10
C CYS A 269 -0.25 -13.43 24.46
N ARG A 270 -1.02 -14.09 25.33
CA ARG A 270 -0.51 -14.64 26.61
C ARG A 270 0.59 -15.67 26.37
N LYS A 271 0.32 -16.64 25.50
CA LYS A 271 1.30 -17.68 25.15
C LYS A 271 2.60 -17.09 24.58
N LEU A 272 2.50 -16.04 23.76
CA LEU A 272 3.67 -15.35 23.21
C LEU A 272 4.42 -14.50 24.26
N VAL A 273 3.73 -13.95 25.27
CA VAL A 273 4.38 -13.33 26.42
C VAL A 273 5.15 -14.37 27.24
N ASP A 274 4.56 -15.54 27.49
CA ASP A 274 5.21 -16.63 28.25
C ASP A 274 6.49 -17.13 27.56
N LYS A 275 6.51 -17.09 26.21
CA LYS A 275 7.68 -17.40 25.39
C LYS A 275 8.64 -16.23 25.17
N GLN A 276 8.41 -15.10 25.85
CA GLN A 276 9.22 -13.88 25.71
C GLN A 276 9.33 -13.38 24.26
N VAL A 277 8.33 -13.68 23.43
CA VAL A 277 8.17 -13.10 22.09
C VAL A 277 7.56 -11.71 22.22
N PHE A 278 6.63 -11.54 23.16
CA PHE A 278 6.01 -10.26 23.51
C PHE A 278 6.44 -9.80 24.90
N TYR A 279 6.65 -8.48 25.07
CA TYR A 279 6.93 -7.91 26.39
C TYR A 279 5.66 -7.72 27.24
N ASN A 280 5.89 -7.64 28.56
CA ASN A 280 4.86 -7.49 29.60
C ASN A 280 3.91 -6.29 29.41
N LYS A 281 4.27 -5.29 28.61
CA LYS A 281 3.35 -4.18 28.29
C LYS A 281 2.12 -4.68 27.52
N ILE A 282 2.28 -5.70 26.67
CA ILE A 282 1.17 -6.37 25.98
C ILE A 282 0.24 -7.05 26.98
N SER A 283 0.77 -7.63 28.07
CA SER A 283 -0.04 -8.27 29.12
C SER A 283 -1.07 -7.32 29.74
N ARG A 284 -0.78 -6.02 29.79
CA ARG A 284 -1.72 -4.99 30.28
C ARG A 284 -2.83 -4.67 29.27
N LEU A 285 -2.56 -4.83 27.98
CA LEU A 285 -3.55 -4.57 26.93
C LEU A 285 -4.62 -5.65 26.85
N ILE A 286 -4.27 -6.88 27.21
CA ILE A 286 -5.13 -8.06 27.11
C ILE A 286 -5.98 -8.33 28.38
N THR A 287 -6.07 -7.33 29.27
CA THR A 287 -6.93 -7.40 30.46
C THR A 287 -8.32 -6.84 30.16
N GLY A 288 -9.37 -7.62 30.40
CA GLY A 288 -10.76 -7.19 30.15
C GLY A 288 -11.13 -7.23 28.66
N ASN A 289 -12.16 -6.48 28.27
CA ASN A 289 -12.60 -6.39 26.88
C ASN A 289 -11.66 -5.49 26.06
N LEU A 290 -11.33 -5.92 24.84
CA LEU A 290 -10.43 -5.18 23.97
C LEU A 290 -11.18 -4.06 23.23
N SER A 291 -10.61 -2.87 23.18
CA SER A 291 -11.08 -1.85 22.23
C SER A 291 -10.70 -2.25 20.81
N LYS A 292 -11.38 -1.67 19.82
CA LYS A 292 -11.07 -1.85 18.40
C LYS A 292 -9.59 -1.59 18.09
N GLU A 293 -9.02 -0.51 18.62
CA GLU A 293 -7.63 -0.14 18.40
C GLU A 293 -6.67 -1.16 19.01
N ILE A 294 -7.00 -1.71 20.18
CA ILE A 294 -6.21 -2.77 20.81
C ILE A 294 -6.28 -4.06 19.97
N MET A 295 -7.48 -4.46 19.51
CA MET A 295 -7.61 -5.63 18.63
C MET A 295 -6.80 -5.46 17.34
N HIS A 296 -6.86 -4.28 16.72
CA HIS A 296 -6.08 -3.98 15.52
C HIS A 296 -4.57 -4.10 15.76
N PHE A 297 -4.08 -3.54 16.87
CA PHE A 297 -2.67 -3.61 17.27
C PHE A 297 -2.21 -5.05 17.53
N LEU A 298 -2.99 -5.83 18.29
CA LEU A 298 -2.64 -7.21 18.62
C LEU A 298 -2.65 -8.10 17.39
N TYR A 299 -3.69 -8.01 16.55
CA TYR A 299 -3.75 -8.76 15.30
C TYR A 299 -2.61 -8.40 14.33
N GLY A 300 -2.26 -7.12 14.22
CA GLY A 300 -1.09 -6.66 13.46
C GLY A 300 0.22 -7.22 14.03
N SER A 301 0.35 -7.28 15.36
CA SER A 301 1.53 -7.85 16.04
C SER A 301 1.66 -9.35 15.78
N LEU A 302 0.55 -10.11 15.84
CA LEU A 302 0.54 -11.52 15.45
C LEU A 302 0.93 -11.70 13.99
N THR A 303 0.37 -10.87 13.10
CA THR A 303 0.68 -10.93 11.66
C THR A 303 2.18 -10.69 11.41
N TYR A 304 2.81 -9.74 12.12
CA TYR A 304 4.26 -9.51 12.06
C TYR A 304 5.05 -10.74 12.55
N VAL A 305 4.70 -11.30 13.70
CA VAL A 305 5.39 -12.48 14.28
C VAL A 305 5.31 -13.68 13.33
N ILE A 306 4.14 -13.96 12.77
CA ILE A 306 3.95 -15.06 11.83
C ILE A 306 4.68 -14.80 10.51
N SER A 307 4.62 -13.57 9.99
CA SER A 307 5.38 -13.17 8.81
C SER A 307 6.88 -13.36 9.05
N TYR A 308 7.37 -13.06 10.25
CA TYR A 308 8.77 -13.29 10.61
C TYR A 308 9.13 -14.78 10.56
N VAL A 309 8.31 -15.65 11.15
CA VAL A 309 8.50 -17.11 11.11
C VAL A 309 8.60 -17.60 9.67
N VAL A 310 7.65 -17.19 8.82
CA VAL A 310 7.65 -17.50 7.38
C VAL A 310 8.92 -17.01 6.70
N GLY A 311 9.30 -15.76 6.94
CA GLY A 311 10.52 -15.17 6.38
C GLY A 311 11.76 -15.96 6.76
N MET A 312 11.91 -16.34 8.02
CA MET A 312 13.06 -17.10 8.49
C MET A 312 13.09 -18.55 8.00
N MET A 313 11.93 -19.21 7.88
CA MET A 313 11.83 -20.52 7.22
C MET A 313 12.37 -20.44 5.79
N PHE A 314 11.95 -19.41 5.03
CA PHE A 314 12.45 -19.18 3.68
C PHE A 314 13.94 -18.79 3.63
N LEU A 315 14.40 -17.90 4.49
CA LEU A 315 15.74 -17.31 4.45
C LEU A 315 16.83 -18.23 5.00
N SER A 316 16.47 -19.15 5.91
CA SER A 316 17.42 -20.07 6.54
C SER A 316 18.14 -20.99 5.54
N GLN A 317 17.47 -21.36 4.44
CA GLN A 317 18.07 -22.17 3.36
C GLN A 317 19.16 -21.41 2.58
N TYR A 318 19.17 -20.08 2.68
CA TYR A 318 20.15 -19.20 2.05
C TYR A 318 21.20 -18.68 3.04
N LYS A 319 21.22 -19.20 4.28
CA LYS A 319 22.12 -18.76 5.36
C LYS A 319 21.99 -17.27 5.67
N VAL A 320 20.79 -16.71 5.48
CA VAL A 320 20.47 -15.35 5.90
C VAL A 320 19.97 -15.37 7.34
N ASP A 321 20.43 -14.43 8.14
CA ASP A 321 20.10 -14.27 9.55
C ASP A 321 19.43 -12.91 9.84
N ASP A 322 19.17 -12.65 11.11
CA ASP A 322 18.51 -11.42 11.59
C ASP A 322 19.34 -10.15 11.41
N ALA A 323 20.64 -10.24 11.08
CA ALA A 323 21.46 -9.05 10.85
C ALA A 323 20.98 -8.24 9.65
N HIS A 324 20.24 -8.88 8.74
CA HIS A 324 19.69 -8.27 7.53
C HIS A 324 18.24 -7.79 7.70
N LEU A 325 17.60 -8.08 8.85
CA LEU A 325 16.23 -7.66 9.14
C LEU A 325 16.18 -6.15 9.46
N ASN A 326 15.26 -5.44 8.83
CA ASN A 326 15.01 -4.05 9.22
C ASN A 326 14.17 -3.95 10.51
N ARG A 327 14.83 -3.77 11.64
CA ARG A 327 14.21 -3.60 12.97
C ARG A 327 13.51 -2.25 13.17
N GLN A 328 13.62 -1.29 12.26
CA GLN A 328 12.93 0.00 12.38
C GLN A 328 11.40 -0.17 12.29
N ILE A 329 10.91 -1.08 11.46
CA ILE A 329 9.47 -1.42 11.39
C ILE A 329 8.96 -1.87 12.76
N GLU A 330 9.71 -2.75 13.42
CA GLU A 330 9.40 -3.27 14.74
C GLU A 330 9.36 -2.17 15.80
N LYS A 331 10.39 -1.32 15.79
CA LYS A 331 10.51 -0.17 16.70
C LYS A 331 9.34 0.79 16.54
N TYR A 332 9.03 1.22 15.31
CA TYR A 332 8.08 2.30 15.08
C TYR A 332 6.62 1.84 15.10
N ASN A 333 6.29 0.64 14.57
CA ASN A 333 4.89 0.16 14.55
C ASN A 333 4.48 -0.57 15.83
N PHE A 334 5.43 -1.14 16.57
CA PHE A 334 5.13 -1.96 17.74
C PHE A 334 5.81 -1.47 19.01
N GLY A 335 6.44 -0.29 18.99
CA GLY A 335 7.12 0.29 20.16
C GLY A 335 8.26 -0.58 20.69
N GLY A 336 8.85 -1.46 19.86
CA GLY A 336 9.84 -2.44 20.28
C GLY A 336 9.29 -3.52 21.22
N MET A 337 7.98 -3.81 21.17
CA MET A 337 7.34 -4.81 22.05
C MET A 337 7.46 -6.25 21.56
N ILE A 338 7.95 -6.44 20.33
CA ILE A 338 8.11 -7.76 19.71
C ILE A 338 9.59 -8.12 19.72
N HIS A 339 9.94 -9.25 20.33
CA HIS A 339 11.29 -9.79 20.35
C HIS A 339 11.30 -11.19 19.76
N VAL A 340 11.16 -11.24 18.44
CA VAL A 340 11.26 -12.50 17.70
C VAL A 340 12.66 -12.68 17.13
N ASP A 341 13.18 -13.89 17.30
CA ASP A 341 14.47 -14.35 16.79
C ASP A 341 14.36 -15.83 16.39
N ARG A 342 15.41 -16.34 15.73
CA ARG A 342 15.45 -17.71 15.21
C ARG A 342 15.23 -18.79 16.28
N SER A 343 15.64 -18.56 17.53
CA SER A 343 15.51 -19.57 18.60
C SER A 343 14.06 -19.76 19.06
N LYS A 344 13.17 -18.81 18.78
CA LYS A 344 11.76 -18.82 19.20
C LYS A 344 10.83 -19.40 18.14
N ILE A 345 11.31 -19.70 16.92
CA ILE A 345 10.48 -20.13 15.79
C ILE A 345 9.68 -21.39 16.12
N ASP A 346 10.32 -22.44 16.66
CA ASP A 346 9.64 -23.70 16.97
C ASP A 346 8.58 -23.51 18.06
N ASP A 347 8.86 -22.65 19.04
CA ASP A 347 7.90 -22.32 20.10
C ASP A 347 6.70 -21.55 19.57
N ILE A 348 6.91 -20.61 18.65
CA ILE A 348 5.83 -19.88 17.97
C ILE A 348 5.00 -20.86 17.15
N ILE A 349 5.64 -21.71 16.34
CA ILE A 349 4.94 -22.71 15.53
C ILE A 349 4.06 -23.57 16.43
N ARG A 350 4.59 -24.11 17.54
CA ARG A 350 3.81 -24.91 18.50
C ARG A 350 2.63 -24.19 19.14
N ILE A 351 2.72 -22.88 19.37
CA ILE A 351 1.60 -22.09 19.91
C ILE A 351 0.42 -22.07 18.93
N PHE A 352 0.71 -22.08 17.63
CA PHE A 352 -0.28 -22.00 16.55
C PHE A 352 -0.54 -23.35 15.86
N GLU A 353 0.19 -24.41 16.19
CA GLU A 353 -0.04 -25.79 15.73
C GLU A 353 -1.25 -26.39 16.45
N GLY A 354 -2.44 -26.25 15.84
CA GLY A 354 -3.68 -26.90 16.27
C GLY A 354 -4.91 -26.35 15.54
N GLU A 355 -5.97 -27.13 15.46
CA GLU A 355 -7.30 -26.57 15.16
C GLU A 355 -7.70 -25.68 16.34
N SER A 356 -7.88 -24.38 16.08
CA SER A 356 -8.30 -23.44 17.12
C SER A 356 -9.79 -23.21 17.03
N GLU A 357 -10.48 -23.43 18.15
CA GLU A 357 -11.90 -23.07 18.30
C GLU A 357 -12.17 -21.56 18.17
N PHE A 358 -11.11 -20.73 18.24
CA PHE A 358 -11.19 -19.29 18.11
C PHE A 358 -11.12 -18.78 16.67
N PHE A 359 -10.81 -19.66 15.71
CA PHE A 359 -10.88 -19.31 14.31
C PHE A 359 -12.30 -19.46 13.80
N LEU A 360 -12.74 -18.46 13.07
CA LEU A 360 -13.98 -18.59 12.33
C LEU A 360 -13.79 -19.58 11.19
N ASP A 361 -14.66 -20.59 11.11
CA ASP A 361 -14.63 -21.54 10.00
C ASP A 361 -14.90 -20.79 8.68
N SER A 362 -14.05 -21.05 7.69
CA SER A 362 -14.12 -20.50 6.33
C SER A 362 -15.47 -20.70 5.63
N GLN A 363 -16.27 -21.66 6.12
CA GLN A 363 -17.61 -21.98 5.62
C GLN A 363 -18.74 -21.10 6.17
N GLU A 364 -18.50 -20.23 7.15
CA GLU A 364 -19.60 -19.40 7.66
C GLU A 364 -20.00 -18.30 6.66
N ASP A 365 -21.23 -18.42 6.15
CA ASP A 365 -21.95 -17.36 5.43
C ASP A 365 -22.20 -16.11 6.30
N ALA A 366 -21.98 -16.22 7.62
CA ALA A 366 -22.25 -15.18 8.60
C ALA A 366 -21.35 -13.93 8.46
N VAL A 367 -20.09 -14.08 8.04
CA VAL A 367 -19.17 -12.93 7.82
C VAL A 367 -19.69 -12.03 6.70
N CYS A 368 -20.25 -12.64 5.65
CA CYS A 368 -20.78 -11.94 4.48
C CYS A 368 -21.96 -11.02 4.82
N ALA A 369 -22.66 -11.25 5.94
CA ALA A 369 -23.82 -10.46 6.33
C ALA A 369 -23.45 -9.06 6.87
N GLU A 370 -22.30 -8.91 7.54
CA GLU A 370 -21.87 -7.62 8.09
C GLU A 370 -21.23 -6.70 7.04
N ASN A 371 -20.46 -7.25 6.11
CA ASN A 371 -19.78 -6.48 5.06
C ASN A 371 -20.63 -6.29 3.79
N LYS A 372 -21.95 -6.15 3.96
CA LYS A 372 -22.93 -6.21 2.87
C LYS A 372 -22.66 -5.19 1.77
N GLU A 373 -22.19 -3.99 2.11
CA GLU A 373 -21.92 -2.94 1.11
C GLU A 373 -20.73 -3.28 0.21
N ALA A 374 -19.58 -3.66 0.78
CA ALA A 374 -18.40 -4.02 0.00
C ALA A 374 -18.64 -5.29 -0.83
N GLY A 375 -19.25 -6.31 -0.22
CA GLY A 375 -19.63 -7.54 -0.91
C GLY A 375 -20.62 -7.30 -2.06
N THR A 376 -21.64 -6.45 -1.86
CA THR A 376 -22.61 -6.09 -2.91
C THR A 376 -21.94 -5.32 -4.03
N LEU A 377 -21.05 -4.37 -3.71
CA LEU A 377 -20.30 -3.62 -4.73
C LEU A 377 -19.42 -4.54 -5.56
N PHE A 378 -18.71 -5.47 -4.92
CA PHE A 378 -17.84 -6.42 -5.61
C PHE A 378 -18.64 -7.39 -6.48
N ALA A 379 -19.76 -7.93 -5.97
CA ALA A 379 -20.65 -8.78 -6.75
C ALA A 379 -21.23 -8.04 -7.98
N HIS A 380 -21.58 -6.76 -7.81
CA HIS A 380 -22.01 -5.91 -8.92
C HIS A 380 -20.91 -5.75 -9.98
N VAL A 381 -19.69 -5.42 -9.54
CA VAL A 381 -18.50 -5.32 -10.41
C VAL A 381 -18.24 -6.62 -11.16
N CYS A 382 -18.28 -7.77 -10.49
CA CYS A 382 -18.11 -9.09 -11.10
C CYS A 382 -19.20 -9.37 -12.14
N SER A 383 -20.46 -9.05 -11.83
CA SER A 383 -21.60 -9.32 -12.72
C SER A 383 -21.55 -8.54 -14.03
N GLN A 384 -21.00 -7.32 -14.00
CA GLN A 384 -20.86 -6.44 -15.17
C GLN A 384 -19.61 -6.73 -16.01
N ASN A 385 -18.63 -7.46 -15.47
CA ASN A 385 -17.29 -7.59 -16.04
C ASN A 385 -16.81 -9.05 -16.02
N LYS A 386 -17.66 -9.98 -16.44
CA LYS A 386 -17.40 -11.44 -16.34
C LYS A 386 -16.13 -11.91 -17.05
N ASP A 387 -15.73 -11.21 -18.11
CA ASP A 387 -14.56 -11.57 -18.92
C ASP A 387 -13.27 -10.88 -18.46
N MET A 388 -13.35 -9.97 -17.47
CA MET A 388 -12.22 -9.20 -16.97
C MET A 388 -11.31 -10.06 -16.10
N LYS A 389 -10.00 -9.98 -16.33
CA LYS A 389 -9.01 -10.66 -15.47
C LYS A 389 -9.04 -10.12 -14.05
N MET A 390 -8.79 -11.01 -13.09
CA MET A 390 -8.82 -10.73 -11.65
C MET A 390 -8.06 -9.47 -11.23
N ASN A 391 -6.89 -9.22 -11.81
CA ASN A 391 -6.07 -8.06 -11.47
C ASN A 391 -6.73 -6.72 -11.84
N HIS A 392 -7.35 -6.65 -13.02
CA HIS A 392 -8.08 -5.48 -13.47
C HIS A 392 -9.40 -5.35 -12.71
N LEU A 393 -10.09 -6.48 -12.47
CA LEU A 393 -11.35 -6.47 -11.73
C LEU A 393 -11.18 -5.96 -10.29
N ALA A 394 -10.11 -6.40 -9.61
CA ALA A 394 -9.78 -5.90 -8.29
C ALA A 394 -9.39 -4.41 -8.31
N ALA A 395 -8.61 -3.96 -9.30
CA ALA A 395 -8.29 -2.54 -9.46
C ALA A 395 -9.56 -1.69 -9.66
N TYR A 396 -10.45 -2.14 -10.55
CA TYR A 396 -11.72 -1.48 -10.84
C TYR A 396 -12.63 -1.44 -9.60
N TYR A 397 -12.72 -2.54 -8.85
CA TYR A 397 -13.41 -2.55 -7.56
C TYR A 397 -12.85 -1.49 -6.60
N LEU A 398 -11.52 -1.38 -6.46
CA LEU A 398 -10.91 -0.38 -5.57
C LEU A 398 -11.16 1.05 -6.03
N LYS A 399 -11.25 1.31 -7.34
CA LYS A 399 -11.69 2.59 -7.88
C LYS A 399 -13.14 2.90 -7.50
N MET A 400 -14.05 1.96 -7.71
CA MET A 400 -15.47 2.12 -7.37
C MET A 400 -15.68 2.28 -5.85
N SER A 401 -14.93 1.52 -5.05
CA SER A 401 -14.93 1.61 -3.60
C SER A 401 -14.41 2.98 -3.13
N GLY A 402 -13.34 3.50 -3.75
CA GLY A 402 -12.86 4.85 -3.47
C GLY A 402 -13.89 5.93 -3.80
N GLN A 403 -14.54 5.86 -4.97
CA GLN A 403 -15.61 6.80 -5.33
C GLN A 403 -16.81 6.75 -4.36
N ARG A 404 -17.07 5.59 -3.77
CA ARG A 404 -18.08 5.44 -2.73
C ARG A 404 -17.60 6.05 -1.42
N ASP A 405 -16.34 5.84 -1.04
CA ASP A 405 -15.72 6.42 0.15
C ASP A 405 -15.75 7.96 0.13
N GLU A 406 -15.49 8.56 -1.04
CA GLU A 406 -15.61 10.01 -1.31
C GLU A 406 -17.03 10.54 -1.03
N LYS A 407 -18.05 9.84 -1.52
CA LYS A 407 -19.46 10.20 -1.26
C LYS A 407 -19.79 10.10 0.23
N LEU A 408 -19.36 9.02 0.88
CA LEU A 408 -19.52 8.88 2.33
C LEU A 408 -18.79 9.99 3.08
N ALA A 409 -17.66 10.48 2.58
CA ALA A 409 -16.94 11.59 3.19
C ALA A 409 -17.78 12.85 3.14
N ALA A 410 -18.34 13.18 1.97
CA ALA A 410 -19.24 14.32 1.77
C ALA A 410 -20.46 14.29 2.72
N ASP A 411 -20.95 13.09 3.03
CA ASP A 411 -22.07 12.86 3.95
C ASP A 411 -21.67 12.86 5.44
N ASN A 412 -20.40 13.11 5.78
CA ASN A 412 -19.81 12.92 7.12
C ASN A 412 -20.04 11.52 7.70
N ALA A 413 -20.17 10.51 6.85
CA ALA A 413 -20.24 9.11 7.25
C ALA A 413 -18.85 8.52 7.50
N GLY A 414 -18.81 7.35 8.13
CA GLY A 414 -17.59 6.55 8.30
C GLY A 414 -16.97 6.12 6.96
N ARG A 415 -15.77 5.56 7.02
CA ARG A 415 -15.12 5.00 5.83
C ARG A 415 -15.90 3.81 5.29
N MET A 416 -15.87 3.65 3.97
CA MET A 416 -16.29 2.39 3.35
C MET A 416 -15.46 1.24 3.94
N GLN A 417 -16.13 0.17 4.36
CA GLN A 417 -15.46 -1.04 4.82
C GLN A 417 -14.72 -1.68 3.64
N GLY A 418 -13.50 -2.17 3.90
CA GLY A 418 -12.74 -2.91 2.89
C GLY A 418 -13.38 -4.27 2.61
N ILE A 419 -13.02 -4.89 1.49
CA ILE A 419 -13.48 -6.25 1.17
C ILE A 419 -12.60 -7.30 1.86
N GLU A 420 -13.21 -8.36 2.37
CA GLU A 420 -12.48 -9.50 2.90
C GLU A 420 -11.85 -10.31 1.77
N PHE A 421 -10.64 -10.83 2.02
CA PHE A 421 -9.97 -11.71 1.06
C PHE A 421 -10.78 -12.96 0.74
N VAL A 422 -11.45 -13.54 1.74
CA VAL A 422 -12.30 -14.73 1.54
C VAL A 422 -13.47 -14.41 0.61
N GLN A 423 -14.01 -13.18 0.64
CA GLN A 423 -15.08 -12.76 -0.25
C GLN A 423 -14.62 -12.58 -1.70
N LEU A 424 -13.37 -12.14 -1.92
CA LEU A 424 -12.81 -12.08 -3.28
C LEU A 424 -12.83 -13.47 -3.93
N GLN A 425 -12.40 -14.50 -3.18
CA GLN A 425 -12.37 -15.88 -3.65
C GLN A 425 -13.79 -16.46 -3.82
N LYS A 426 -14.70 -16.23 -2.86
CA LYS A 426 -16.09 -16.75 -2.92
C LYS A 426 -16.86 -16.22 -4.13
N ASN A 427 -16.66 -14.95 -4.52
CA ASN A 427 -17.34 -14.34 -5.66
C ASN A 427 -16.73 -14.74 -7.02
N MET A 428 -15.57 -15.38 -7.03
CA MET A 428 -14.93 -15.92 -8.24
C MET A 428 -14.41 -17.35 -8.00
N PRO A 429 -15.30 -18.33 -7.79
CA PRO A 429 -14.92 -19.70 -7.46
C PRO A 429 -14.10 -20.39 -8.57
N GLN A 430 -14.17 -19.89 -9.81
CA GLN A 430 -13.43 -20.39 -10.97
C GLN A 430 -11.96 -19.93 -11.01
N VAL A 431 -11.58 -18.92 -10.23
CA VAL A 431 -10.20 -18.40 -10.18
C VAL A 431 -9.48 -19.09 -9.04
N SER A 432 -8.25 -19.57 -9.25
CA SER A 432 -7.49 -20.21 -8.17
C SER A 432 -7.15 -19.21 -7.07
N SER A 433 -6.96 -19.68 -5.83
CA SER A 433 -6.58 -18.79 -4.71
C SER A 433 -5.32 -17.99 -4.99
N ASN A 434 -4.33 -18.59 -5.65
CA ASN A 434 -3.10 -17.91 -6.07
C ASN A 434 -3.36 -16.77 -7.07
N GLU A 435 -4.26 -17.00 -8.04
CA GLU A 435 -4.65 -15.99 -9.04
C GLU A 435 -5.53 -14.88 -8.47
N THR A 436 -6.17 -15.08 -7.32
CA THR A 436 -6.85 -14.04 -6.54
C THR A 436 -5.86 -13.22 -5.72
N TRP A 437 -4.90 -13.89 -5.06
CA TRP A 437 -4.03 -13.27 -4.06
C TRP A 437 -2.89 -12.45 -4.65
N SER A 438 -2.23 -12.99 -5.68
CA SER A 438 -1.12 -12.31 -6.36
C SER A 438 -1.51 -10.91 -6.80
N PRO A 439 -2.65 -10.72 -7.52
CA PRO A 439 -3.10 -9.39 -7.89
C PRO A 439 -3.40 -8.48 -6.72
N THR A 440 -4.05 -8.96 -5.65
CA THR A 440 -4.39 -8.09 -4.52
C THR A 440 -3.16 -7.53 -3.83
N ILE A 441 -2.09 -8.31 -3.71
CA ILE A 441 -0.82 -7.83 -3.14
C ILE A 441 -0.12 -6.87 -4.08
N ILE A 442 -0.11 -7.15 -5.39
CA ILE A 442 0.42 -6.21 -6.37
C ILE A 442 -0.29 -4.86 -6.28
N LEU A 443 -1.62 -4.86 -6.13
CA LEU A 443 -2.40 -3.65 -5.93
C LEU A 443 -2.01 -2.95 -4.62
N ALA A 444 -1.79 -3.70 -3.55
CA ALA A 444 -1.29 -3.13 -2.30
C ALA A 444 0.07 -2.45 -2.51
N ASP A 445 1.05 -3.15 -3.04
CA ASP A 445 2.44 -2.68 -3.17
C ASP A 445 2.60 -1.48 -4.12
N THR A 446 1.64 -1.26 -5.01
CA THR A 446 1.61 -0.13 -5.94
C THR A 446 0.81 1.07 -5.42
N GLY A 447 0.33 1.02 -4.17
CA GLY A 447 -0.50 2.07 -3.56
C GLY A 447 -1.95 2.07 -4.01
N ARG A 448 -2.36 1.16 -4.91
CA ARG A 448 -3.72 1.06 -5.43
C ARG A 448 -4.68 0.50 -4.38
N GLY A 449 -4.18 -0.37 -3.49
CA GLY A 449 -4.90 -0.95 -2.37
C GLY A 449 -4.16 -0.81 -1.04
N THR A 450 -4.87 -1.05 0.05
CA THR A 450 -4.31 -1.10 1.41
C THR A 450 -4.88 -2.31 2.14
N ILE A 451 -4.00 -3.14 2.67
CA ILE A 451 -4.38 -4.26 3.52
C ILE A 451 -4.30 -3.79 4.97
N ALA A 452 -5.43 -3.78 5.67
CA ALA A 452 -5.52 -3.32 7.04
C ALA A 452 -6.36 -4.26 7.90
N CYS A 453 -6.10 -4.23 9.20
CA CYS A 453 -6.93 -4.93 10.17
C CYS A 453 -8.26 -4.18 10.38
N THR A 454 -9.35 -4.94 10.51
CA THR A 454 -10.64 -4.45 10.98
C THR A 454 -11.22 -5.40 12.02
N THR A 455 -12.23 -4.93 12.74
CA THR A 455 -13.08 -5.74 13.62
C THR A 455 -14.46 -5.92 13.02
N VAL A 456 -15.03 -7.12 13.15
CA VAL A 456 -16.41 -7.46 12.77
C VAL A 456 -17.10 -8.15 13.96
N VAL A 457 -18.43 -8.06 14.05
CA VAL A 457 -19.25 -8.62 15.12
C VAL A 457 -20.15 -9.72 14.56
N ILE A 458 -19.86 -10.98 14.85
CA ILE A 458 -20.64 -12.11 14.33
C ILE A 458 -21.28 -12.83 15.50
N ASN A 459 -22.61 -12.98 15.47
CA ASN A 459 -23.38 -13.65 16.53
C ASN A 459 -23.06 -13.14 17.96
N GLY A 460 -22.81 -11.83 18.10
CA GLY A 460 -22.48 -11.19 19.37
C GLY A 460 -21.01 -11.32 19.80
N LYS A 461 -20.16 -11.98 19.01
CA LYS A 461 -18.71 -12.11 19.24
C LYS A 461 -17.93 -11.16 18.34
N VAL A 462 -16.82 -10.62 18.83
CA VAL A 462 -15.96 -9.70 18.08
C VAL A 462 -14.77 -10.46 17.50
N TYR A 463 -14.52 -10.29 16.21
CA TYR A 463 -13.41 -10.91 15.48
C TYR A 463 -12.51 -9.84 14.87
N ALA A 464 -11.21 -10.08 14.83
CA ALA A 464 -10.25 -9.31 14.04
C ALA A 464 -9.90 -10.03 12.73
N CYS A 465 -9.75 -9.26 11.65
CA CYS A 465 -9.48 -9.81 10.32
C CYS A 465 -8.82 -8.81 9.37
N SER A 466 -8.27 -9.31 8.26
CA SER A 466 -7.62 -8.51 7.22
C SER A 466 -8.58 -8.16 6.10
N HIS A 467 -8.71 -6.87 5.79
CA HIS A 467 -9.53 -6.36 4.70
C HIS A 467 -8.69 -5.56 3.70
N LEU A 468 -9.08 -5.60 2.43
CA LEU A 468 -8.55 -4.80 1.35
C LEU A 468 -9.38 -3.52 1.17
N TYR A 469 -8.75 -2.38 1.39
CA TYR A 469 -9.31 -1.05 1.17
C TYR A 469 -8.73 -0.42 -0.10
N ALA A 470 -9.47 0.54 -0.67
CA ALA A 470 -8.91 1.45 -1.67
C ALA A 470 -7.70 2.21 -1.08
N GLY A 471 -6.58 2.17 -1.79
CA GLY A 471 -5.39 2.96 -1.45
C GLY A 471 -5.41 4.35 -2.09
N GLU A 472 -4.44 5.20 -1.78
CA GLU A 472 -4.39 6.58 -2.30
C GLU A 472 -4.17 6.66 -3.81
N MET A 473 -3.58 5.61 -4.40
CA MET A 473 -3.31 5.52 -5.83
C MET A 473 -4.35 4.66 -6.57
N ASN A 474 -5.49 4.36 -5.95
CA ASN A 474 -6.54 3.54 -6.56
C ASN A 474 -7.08 4.14 -7.87
N SER A 475 -7.17 5.48 -7.97
CA SER A 475 -7.55 6.19 -9.19
C SER A 475 -6.54 5.99 -10.31
N SER A 476 -5.25 6.20 -10.01
CA SER A 476 -4.17 6.04 -10.97
C SER A 476 -3.99 4.62 -11.50
N GLY A 477 -4.29 3.61 -10.68
CA GLY A 477 -4.05 2.23 -11.05
C GLY A 477 -4.94 1.76 -12.19
N ASN A 478 -6.20 2.17 -12.16
CA ASN A 478 -7.14 1.89 -13.24
C ASN A 478 -6.81 2.71 -14.50
N GLU A 479 -6.18 3.86 -14.36
CA GLU A 479 -5.81 4.76 -15.45
C GLU A 479 -4.53 4.32 -16.16
N ASP A 480 -3.57 3.76 -15.42
CA ASP A 480 -2.42 3.04 -15.96
C ASP A 480 -2.87 1.88 -16.85
N ASP A 481 -3.85 1.11 -16.37
CA ASP A 481 -4.38 -0.01 -17.14
C ASP A 481 -5.07 0.54 -18.43
N LEU A 482 -5.72 1.70 -18.35
CA LEU A 482 -6.36 2.38 -19.49
C LEU A 482 -5.40 3.25 -20.34
N ILE A 483 -4.07 3.19 -20.15
CA ILE A 483 -3.12 4.09 -20.82
C ILE A 483 -3.22 4.05 -22.36
N TYR A 484 -3.58 2.88 -22.91
CA TYR A 484 -3.79 2.66 -24.34
C TYR A 484 -4.97 3.46 -24.93
N TYR A 485 -5.89 3.93 -24.10
CA TYR A 485 -6.96 4.85 -24.48
C TYR A 485 -6.65 6.27 -24.03
N VAL A 486 -6.17 6.46 -22.80
CA VAL A 486 -5.91 7.78 -22.22
C VAL A 486 -4.96 8.58 -23.09
N TYR A 487 -3.82 8.00 -23.49
CA TYR A 487 -2.80 8.74 -24.21
C TYR A 487 -3.24 9.14 -25.64
N PRO A 488 -3.75 8.23 -26.48
CA PRO A 488 -4.33 8.62 -27.77
C PRO A 488 -5.46 9.66 -27.68
N LEU A 489 -6.35 9.52 -26.72
CA LEU A 489 -7.45 10.47 -26.54
C LEU A 489 -6.96 11.86 -26.09
N MET A 490 -5.89 11.91 -25.30
CA MET A 490 -5.22 13.15 -24.89
C MET A 490 -4.54 13.84 -26.08
N CYS A 491 -3.81 13.11 -26.92
CA CYS A 491 -3.20 13.66 -28.14
C CYS A 491 -4.26 14.25 -29.08
N LEU A 492 -5.38 13.55 -29.25
CA LEU A 492 -6.52 14.07 -30.02
C LEU A 492 -7.13 15.34 -29.41
N GLU A 493 -7.17 15.46 -28.08
CA GLU A 493 -7.61 16.67 -27.38
C GLU A 493 -6.65 17.85 -27.60
N GLN A 494 -5.34 17.63 -27.43
CA GLN A 494 -4.31 18.64 -27.70
C GLN A 494 -4.42 19.15 -29.14
N TYR A 495 -4.49 18.23 -30.10
CA TYR A 495 -4.65 18.55 -31.51
C TYR A 495 -5.90 19.39 -31.77
N ALA A 496 -7.03 19.05 -31.14
CA ALA A 496 -8.27 19.80 -31.28
C ALA A 496 -8.20 21.20 -30.68
N GLU A 497 -7.55 21.36 -29.53
CA GLU A 497 -7.31 22.65 -28.88
C GLU A 497 -6.43 23.55 -29.75
N GLU A 498 -5.33 23.02 -30.29
CA GLU A 498 -4.39 23.71 -31.18
C GLU A 498 -5.06 24.16 -32.49
N ASN A 499 -5.98 23.36 -33.02
CA ASN A 499 -6.67 23.63 -34.29
C ASN A 499 -8.06 24.25 -34.11
N HIS A 500 -8.43 24.64 -32.88
CA HIS A 500 -9.73 25.21 -32.54
C HIS A 500 -10.93 24.40 -33.05
N LEU A 501 -10.77 23.07 -33.08
CA LEU A 501 -11.84 22.15 -33.39
C LEU A 501 -12.77 22.14 -32.17
N GLY A 502 -14.06 22.41 -32.37
CA GLY A 502 -15.04 22.47 -31.26
C GLY A 502 -15.21 21.14 -30.52
N SER A 503 -16.45 20.75 -30.20
CA SER A 503 -16.64 19.48 -29.46
C SER A 503 -16.11 18.27 -30.24
N ILE A 504 -15.12 17.58 -29.66
CA ILE A 504 -14.51 16.37 -30.24
C ILE A 504 -15.04 15.06 -29.67
N ARG A 505 -16.13 15.09 -28.89
CA ARG A 505 -16.68 13.89 -28.25
C ARG A 505 -16.93 12.74 -29.23
N LYS A 506 -17.57 13.02 -30.37
CA LYS A 506 -17.82 11.99 -31.41
C LYS A 506 -16.53 11.44 -32.01
N LYS A 507 -15.49 12.28 -32.12
CA LYS A 507 -14.17 11.89 -32.61
C LYS A 507 -13.48 10.96 -31.60
N LYS A 508 -13.54 11.29 -30.29
CA LYS A 508 -13.10 10.40 -29.21
C LYS A 508 -13.81 9.05 -29.23
N GLU A 509 -15.13 9.03 -29.46
CA GLU A 509 -15.90 7.78 -29.59
C GLU A 509 -15.45 6.92 -30.78
N GLN A 510 -15.15 7.53 -31.92
CA GLN A 510 -14.66 6.83 -33.12
C GLN A 510 -13.25 6.28 -32.92
N LEU A 511 -12.34 7.09 -32.37
CA LEU A 511 -10.97 6.68 -32.06
C LEU A 511 -10.94 5.51 -31.07
N ALA A 512 -11.72 5.60 -29.98
CA ALA A 512 -11.82 4.53 -29.00
C ALA A 512 -12.30 3.21 -29.63
N LYS A 513 -13.30 3.25 -30.54
CA LYS A 513 -13.75 2.06 -31.28
C LYS A 513 -12.65 1.46 -32.15
N LYS A 514 -11.87 2.28 -32.87
CA LYS A 514 -10.74 1.82 -33.69
C LYS A 514 -9.68 1.13 -32.80
N ILE A 515 -9.37 1.71 -31.64
CA ILE A 515 -8.44 1.13 -30.66
C ILE A 515 -8.96 -0.22 -30.14
N SER A 516 -10.22 -0.30 -29.71
CA SER A 516 -10.81 -1.55 -29.19
C SER A 516 -10.82 -2.68 -30.23
N GLN A 517 -11.09 -2.36 -31.50
CA GLN A 517 -11.02 -3.33 -32.60
C GLN A 517 -9.59 -3.85 -32.79
N LYS A 518 -8.58 -2.97 -32.75
CA LYS A 518 -7.19 -3.37 -32.90
C LYS A 518 -6.69 -4.25 -31.76
N ILE A 519 -7.01 -3.88 -30.52
CA ILE A 519 -6.68 -4.69 -29.33
C ILE A 519 -7.28 -6.09 -29.50
N SER A 520 -8.55 -6.17 -29.93
CA SER A 520 -9.24 -7.44 -30.15
C SER A 520 -8.63 -8.29 -31.28
N GLN A 521 -8.17 -7.67 -32.37
CA GLN A 521 -7.58 -8.35 -33.53
C GLN A 521 -6.16 -8.85 -33.31
N SER A 522 -5.41 -8.23 -32.39
CA SER A 522 -3.99 -8.51 -32.20
C SER A 522 -3.66 -9.90 -31.65
N GLY A 523 -4.66 -10.72 -31.32
CA GLY A 523 -4.48 -12.13 -30.94
C GLY A 523 -3.65 -12.36 -29.68
N GLY A 524 -3.18 -11.29 -29.01
CA GLY A 524 -2.66 -11.39 -27.67
C GLY A 524 -3.78 -11.93 -26.79
N SER A 525 -3.45 -12.87 -25.89
CA SER A 525 -4.39 -13.28 -24.84
C SER A 525 -5.08 -12.03 -24.33
N LEU A 526 -6.41 -12.00 -24.26
CA LEU A 526 -7.18 -10.89 -23.70
C LEU A 526 -6.74 -10.62 -22.26
N THR A 527 -5.60 -9.95 -22.08
CA THR A 527 -5.10 -9.45 -20.79
C THR A 527 -5.81 -8.18 -20.40
N TYR A 528 -6.53 -7.56 -21.35
CA TYR A 528 -7.04 -6.19 -21.28
C TYR A 528 -8.46 -6.09 -21.88
N SER A 529 -9.43 -6.81 -21.29
CA SER A 529 -10.84 -6.53 -21.56
C SER A 529 -11.31 -5.44 -20.61
N PHE A 530 -11.18 -4.19 -21.04
CA PHE A 530 -11.77 -3.06 -20.32
C PHE A 530 -13.29 -3.06 -20.52
N SER A 531 -14.01 -2.53 -19.54
CA SER A 531 -15.45 -2.39 -19.71
C SER A 531 -15.78 -1.28 -20.71
N ASP A 532 -16.81 -1.49 -21.53
CA ASP A 532 -17.40 -0.43 -22.38
C ASP A 532 -17.75 0.83 -21.57
N PHE A 533 -18.04 0.64 -20.28
CA PHE A 533 -18.38 1.71 -19.36
C PHE A 533 -17.18 2.62 -19.04
N GLU A 534 -16.01 2.06 -18.74
CA GLU A 534 -14.81 2.85 -18.42
C GLU A 534 -14.32 3.67 -19.60
N VAL A 535 -14.33 3.07 -20.80
CA VAL A 535 -13.97 3.78 -22.03
C VAL A 535 -14.96 4.92 -22.29
N LYS A 536 -16.26 4.71 -22.06
CA LYS A 536 -17.27 5.78 -22.15
C LYS A 536 -17.04 6.89 -21.11
N GLN A 537 -16.60 6.56 -19.89
CA GLN A 537 -16.25 7.59 -18.92
C GLN A 537 -15.09 8.46 -19.41
N LEU A 538 -14.02 7.85 -19.93
CA LEU A 538 -12.86 8.58 -20.47
C LEU A 538 -13.23 9.48 -21.64
N ILE A 539 -14.10 9.02 -22.54
CA ILE A 539 -14.61 9.81 -23.67
C ILE A 539 -15.31 11.09 -23.21
N ASN A 540 -16.05 11.02 -22.11
CA ASN A 540 -16.84 12.13 -21.58
C ASN A 540 -16.03 13.10 -20.71
N GLN A 541 -14.79 12.78 -20.37
CA GLN A 541 -13.89 13.63 -19.60
C GLN A 541 -13.00 14.46 -20.53
N SER A 542 -12.61 15.66 -20.10
CA SER A 542 -11.46 16.38 -20.68
C SER A 542 -10.20 15.88 -19.97
N ILE A 543 -9.32 15.21 -20.70
CA ILE A 543 -8.08 14.64 -20.17
C ILE A 543 -7.04 15.75 -20.03
N CYS A 544 -6.90 16.60 -21.04
CA CYS A 544 -5.95 17.70 -21.06
C CYS A 544 -6.15 18.69 -19.91
N SER A 545 -7.39 19.17 -19.72
CA SER A 545 -7.66 20.20 -18.70
C SER A 545 -7.46 19.75 -17.26
N ASN A 546 -7.49 18.44 -17.01
CA ASN A 546 -7.52 17.91 -15.65
C ASN A 546 -6.22 17.20 -15.25
N ARG A 547 -5.56 16.48 -16.18
CA ARG A 547 -4.51 15.51 -15.82
C ARG A 547 -3.38 15.33 -16.84
N GLU A 548 -3.25 16.21 -17.83
CA GLU A 548 -2.23 16.13 -18.89
C GLU A 548 -0.81 15.88 -18.34
N GLU A 549 -0.30 16.79 -17.49
CA GLU A 549 1.06 16.70 -16.94
C GLU A 549 1.28 15.39 -16.15
N TYR A 550 0.23 14.93 -15.46
CA TYR A 550 0.28 13.69 -14.71
C TYR A 550 0.51 12.49 -15.66
N TYR A 551 -0.22 12.42 -16.78
CA TYR A 551 -0.04 11.35 -17.76
C TYR A 551 1.27 11.47 -18.54
N LEU A 552 1.66 12.68 -18.93
CA LEU A 552 2.93 12.93 -19.63
C LEU A 552 4.14 12.48 -18.80
N ARG A 553 4.11 12.65 -17.47
CA ARG A 553 5.19 12.16 -16.59
C ARG A 553 5.24 10.64 -16.44
N ARG A 554 4.16 9.93 -16.72
CA ARG A 554 4.10 8.46 -16.68
C ARG A 554 4.39 7.82 -18.02
N PHE A 555 4.14 8.52 -19.12
CA PHE A 555 4.34 8.02 -20.48
C PHE A 555 5.72 7.38 -20.74
N PRO A 556 6.85 7.92 -20.22
CA PRO A 556 8.15 7.29 -20.40
C PRO A 556 8.23 5.84 -19.90
N ALA A 557 7.40 5.44 -18.92
CA ALA A 557 7.31 4.03 -18.47
C ALA A 557 6.76 3.07 -19.53
N TYR A 558 6.06 3.60 -20.54
CA TYR A 558 5.36 2.86 -21.59
C TYR A 558 5.92 3.13 -22.99
N GLU A 559 6.98 3.91 -23.14
CA GLU A 559 7.57 4.29 -24.45
C GLU A 559 7.95 3.05 -25.31
N ASN A 560 8.31 1.96 -24.64
CA ASN A 560 8.68 0.71 -25.28
C ASN A 560 7.52 -0.28 -25.49
N ASP A 561 6.31 0.06 -25.04
CA ASP A 561 5.13 -0.80 -25.14
C ASP A 561 4.62 -0.84 -26.60
N ALA A 562 4.66 -2.03 -27.19
CA ALA A 562 4.25 -2.23 -28.58
C ALA A 562 2.75 -1.98 -28.81
N MET A 563 1.91 -2.26 -27.82
CA MET A 563 0.47 -2.00 -27.92
C MET A 563 0.20 -0.50 -27.88
N LEU A 564 0.86 0.24 -26.98
CA LEU A 564 0.70 1.70 -26.93
C LEU A 564 1.13 2.36 -28.23
N ARG A 565 2.28 1.96 -28.81
CA ARG A 565 2.72 2.45 -30.12
C ARG A 565 1.70 2.19 -31.23
N ASN A 566 1.09 1.00 -31.25
CA ASN A 566 0.02 0.70 -32.21
C ASN A 566 -1.20 1.59 -32.01
N CYS A 567 -1.59 1.87 -30.76
CA CYS A 567 -2.71 2.75 -30.45
C CYS A 567 -2.42 4.21 -30.86
N MET A 568 -1.18 4.67 -30.65
CA MET A 568 -0.72 5.98 -31.13
C MET A 568 -0.71 6.05 -32.66
N GLN A 569 -0.30 5.00 -33.35
CA GLN A 569 -0.36 4.98 -34.81
C GLN A 569 -1.80 5.12 -35.32
N ILE A 570 -2.77 4.44 -34.69
CA ILE A 570 -4.20 4.58 -35.02
C ILE A 570 -4.66 6.02 -34.82
N GLU A 571 -4.21 6.66 -33.75
CA GLU A 571 -4.52 8.07 -33.46
C GLU A 571 -3.94 9.01 -34.52
N MET A 572 -2.67 8.86 -34.89
CA MET A 572 -2.06 9.65 -35.96
C MET A 572 -2.73 9.46 -37.33
N GLU A 573 -3.16 8.23 -37.64
CA GLU A 573 -3.94 7.95 -38.84
C GLU A 573 -5.32 8.63 -38.78
N PHE A 574 -5.95 8.62 -37.61
CA PHE A 574 -7.22 9.28 -37.36
C PHE A 574 -7.11 10.81 -37.42
N GLU A 575 -6.03 11.40 -36.89
CA GLU A 575 -5.74 12.85 -36.99
C GLU A 575 -5.70 13.30 -38.45
N LYS A 576 -5.05 12.54 -39.33
CA LYS A 576 -4.99 12.83 -40.77
C LYS A 576 -6.38 12.80 -41.43
N GLU A 577 -7.28 11.92 -40.97
CA GLU A 577 -8.68 11.87 -41.41
C GLU A 577 -9.50 13.10 -40.92
N LEU A 578 -9.01 13.89 -39.97
CA LEU A 578 -9.69 15.10 -39.48
C LEU A 578 -9.32 16.37 -40.26
N VAL A 579 -8.20 16.33 -40.98
CA VAL A 579 -7.67 17.43 -41.82
C VAL A 579 -8.16 17.32 -43.28
N THR A 580 -8.63 16.14 -43.66
CA THR A 580 -9.23 15.84 -44.97
C THR A 580 -10.74 15.92 -44.90
#